data_AF-A0A131YMM9-F1
#
_entry.id   AF-A0A131YMM9-F1
#
_cell.length_a   1.000
_cell.length_b   1.000
_cell.length_c   1.000
_cell.angle_alpha   90.00
_cell.angle_beta   90.00
_cell.angle_gamma   90.00
#
_symmetry.space_group_name_H-M   'P 1'
#
loop_
_entity.id
_entity.type
_entity.pdbx_description
1 polymer ?
#
loop_
_entity_poly.entity_id
_entity_poly.type
_entity_poly.pdbx_seq_one_letter_code
_entity_poly.pdbx_strand_id
1 'polypeptide(L)'
;MDHATGPTMAKRKGTEDADEKQGKKLRPDDRDDTIPSSDMTAPNSKSQLRPVLADEYVRNVVTVPVYVGQIVNRKETSRLVRWLSDSIPLGDLQHLKRVRSAATGMQVILRPRKQDDSDGVKTVEDVLEADPSLTEGLSKDAIVVDVPQYVPLTRCQFEASNALWPTQFHEDKLIARILGDKFFTTEDKEEMKGYMRMALGAARKSMTGVGVVVVNPDTSTPLVIATRDASHPLKHAVMVAVDMIARHQGGGVWPVTAEDVLCNVTPEEQEVNKKAPYLCTGYDFYITHEPCTMCAMAMVHSRVRRVFYGCPTSCGALGSLRKLHVQPGLNHRFQVWCGLLEQECATLNDSTQENHATSTAVTNH
;
A
#
# COMPACT_ATOMS: atom_id res chain seq x y z
N MET A 1 19.13 38.09 -65.20
CA MET A 1 17.71 38.47 -65.30
C MET A 1 17.17 38.53 -63.88
N ASP A 2 17.18 39.75 -63.37
CA ASP A 2 16.31 40.43 -62.39
C ASP A 2 16.05 39.75 -61.02
N HIS A 3 16.63 40.24 -59.91
CA HIS A 3 16.29 41.42 -59.09
C HIS A 3 14.97 41.32 -58.31
N ALA A 4 15.06 41.26 -56.96
CA ALA A 4 14.59 42.27 -55.99
C ALA A 4 13.22 41.87 -55.39
N THR A 5 12.80 42.10 -54.13
CA THR A 5 13.25 42.86 -52.94
C THR A 5 12.23 42.55 -51.81
N GLY A 6 12.63 42.59 -50.52
CA GLY A 6 11.69 42.69 -49.37
C GLY A 6 10.99 44.06 -49.29
N PRO A 7 10.03 44.30 -48.35
CA PRO A 7 10.40 44.82 -47.03
C PRO A 7 9.43 44.55 -45.81
N THR A 8 10.06 44.47 -44.62
CA THR A 8 9.91 45.25 -43.36
C THR A 8 8.56 45.65 -42.70
N MET A 9 8.47 45.28 -41.39
CA MET A 9 7.79 45.82 -40.18
C MET A 9 6.58 46.78 -40.21
N ALA A 10 5.65 46.55 -39.26
CA ALA A 10 5.03 47.61 -38.44
C ALA A 10 4.68 47.12 -37.01
N LYS A 11 5.28 47.78 -36.00
CA LYS A 11 4.88 47.78 -34.58
C LYS A 11 3.65 48.68 -34.38
N ARG A 12 2.75 48.32 -33.45
CA ARG A 12 1.85 49.28 -32.78
C ARG A 12 1.91 49.14 -31.26
N LYS A 13 1.78 50.31 -30.64
CA LYS A 13 2.04 50.75 -29.26
C LYS A 13 0.71 50.92 -28.50
N GLY A 14 0.77 50.94 -27.17
CA GLY A 14 -0.22 51.52 -26.24
C GLY A 14 -0.72 50.50 -25.22
N THR A 15 -0.80 50.77 -23.91
CA THR A 15 -0.65 52.00 -23.12
C THR A 15 -0.50 51.60 -21.64
N GLU A 16 0.09 52.50 -20.87
CA GLU A 16 0.34 52.45 -19.42
C GLU A 16 -0.96 52.40 -18.59
N ASP A 17 -0.88 51.82 -17.40
CA ASP A 17 -1.33 52.51 -16.17
C ASP A 17 -0.65 51.91 -14.94
N ALA A 18 -0.12 52.80 -14.12
CA ALA A 18 0.47 52.54 -12.82
C ALA A 18 -0.60 52.72 -11.74
N ASP A 19 -0.61 51.86 -10.72
CA ASP A 19 -1.08 52.33 -9.42
C ASP A 19 -0.38 51.62 -8.25
N GLU A 20 0.07 52.46 -7.34
CA GLU A 20 0.79 52.20 -6.12
C GLU A 20 -0.23 52.12 -4.96
N LYS A 21 -0.14 51.13 -4.07
CA LYS A 21 -0.32 51.33 -2.61
C LYS A 21 -0.25 50.05 -1.77
N GLN A 22 0.72 50.11 -0.85
CA GLN A 22 0.60 49.90 0.61
C GLN A 22 0.13 48.55 1.17
N GLY A 23 1.01 48.02 2.03
CA GLY A 23 0.75 46.84 2.83
C GLY A 23 -0.17 47.05 4.02
N LYS A 24 -0.63 45.91 4.55
CA LYS A 24 -1.10 45.78 5.93
C LYS A 24 -0.69 44.41 6.47
N LYS A 25 0.25 44.42 7.41
CA LYS A 25 0.55 43.34 8.34
C LYS A 25 -0.73 43.00 9.11
N LEU A 26 -1.23 41.77 8.99
CA LEU A 26 -2.11 41.19 10.00
C LEU A 26 -1.26 40.50 11.07
N ARG A 27 -1.49 40.88 12.33
CA ARG A 27 -0.98 40.19 13.52
C ARG A 27 -1.90 38.99 13.78
N PRO A 28 -1.39 37.84 14.23
CA PRO A 28 -2.23 36.81 14.84
C PRO A 28 -2.43 37.16 16.31
N ASP A 29 -3.65 37.54 16.67
CA ASP A 29 -4.10 37.59 18.06
C ASP A 29 -4.41 36.18 18.56
N ASP A 30 -4.17 36.03 19.85
CA ASP A 30 -4.33 34.84 20.70
C ASP A 30 -5.67 34.11 20.51
N ARG A 31 -5.58 32.80 20.29
CA ARG A 31 -6.64 31.86 20.67
C ARG A 31 -6.03 30.68 21.42
N ASP A 32 -6.21 30.76 22.72
CA ASP A 32 -6.24 29.65 23.64
C ASP A 32 -7.40 28.74 23.24
N ASP A 33 -7.10 27.56 22.69
CA ASP A 33 -8.07 26.49 22.44
C ASP A 33 -7.40 25.16 22.77
N THR A 34 -7.52 24.80 24.05
CA THR A 34 -7.58 23.45 24.60
C THR A 34 -7.73 22.35 23.54
N ILE A 35 -6.68 21.55 23.34
CA ILE A 35 -6.68 20.35 22.49
C ILE A 35 -7.62 19.32 23.13
N PRO A 36 -8.71 18.87 22.49
CA PRO A 36 -9.40 17.68 22.96
C PRO A 36 -8.58 16.47 22.52
N SER A 37 -8.08 15.73 23.50
CA SER A 37 -7.57 14.37 23.33
C SER A 37 -8.64 13.51 22.66
N SER A 38 -8.49 13.26 21.36
CA SER A 38 -9.31 12.25 20.68
C SER A 38 -8.66 10.89 20.92
N ASP A 39 -9.23 10.18 21.89
CA ASP A 39 -9.14 8.73 21.98
C ASP A 39 -9.43 8.12 20.61
N MET A 40 -8.40 7.56 19.97
CA MET A 40 -8.56 6.67 18.83
C MET A 40 -9.12 5.33 19.32
N THR A 41 -10.40 5.35 19.69
CA THR A 41 -11.19 4.13 19.83
C THR A 41 -11.56 3.65 18.42
N ALA A 42 -11.13 2.42 18.10
CA ALA A 42 -11.33 1.77 16.83
C ALA A 42 -12.81 1.77 16.40
N PRO A 43 -13.15 2.16 15.15
CA PRO A 43 -14.51 2.00 14.68
C PRO A 43 -14.78 0.52 14.41
N ASN A 44 -15.60 -0.04 15.29
CA ASN A 44 -16.24 -1.34 15.17
C ASN A 44 -17.21 -1.32 13.96
N SER A 45 -16.67 -1.58 12.76
CA SER A 45 -17.42 -1.74 11.52
C SER A 45 -16.79 -2.88 10.72
N LYS A 46 -17.07 -4.13 11.14
CA LYS A 46 -16.63 -5.37 10.45
C LYS A 46 -17.25 -5.56 9.05
N SER A 47 -17.94 -4.56 8.51
CA SER A 47 -18.63 -4.62 7.20
C SER A 47 -17.96 -3.80 6.10
N GLN A 48 -16.76 -3.26 6.34
CA GLN A 48 -16.07 -2.41 5.37
C GLN A 48 -15.02 -3.19 4.57
N LEU A 49 -15.05 -3.03 3.25
CA LEU A 49 -14.01 -3.50 2.34
C LEU A 49 -12.69 -2.78 2.67
N ARG A 50 -11.62 -3.52 2.93
CA ARG A 50 -10.33 -2.98 3.37
C ARG A 50 -9.20 -3.39 2.45
N PRO A 51 -8.28 -2.49 2.08
CA PRO A 51 -7.09 -2.87 1.32
C PRO A 51 -6.13 -3.68 2.19
N VAL A 52 -5.48 -4.68 1.60
CA VAL A 52 -4.39 -5.41 2.25
C VAL A 52 -3.06 -4.93 1.69
N LEU A 53 -2.37 -4.10 2.46
CA LEU A 53 -1.09 -3.47 2.10
C LEU A 53 0.08 -4.17 2.80
N ALA A 54 1.31 -3.93 2.31
CA ALA A 54 2.52 -4.31 3.04
C ALA A 54 2.57 -3.62 4.41
N ASP A 55 3.20 -4.28 5.39
CA ASP A 55 3.21 -3.82 6.79
C ASP A 55 3.84 -2.43 6.94
N GLU A 56 4.79 -2.08 6.07
CA GLU A 56 5.46 -0.78 6.05
C GLU A 56 4.50 0.40 5.82
N TYR A 57 3.37 0.19 5.13
CA TYR A 57 2.37 1.25 4.89
C TYR A 57 1.44 1.47 6.09
N VAL A 58 1.30 0.47 6.97
CA VAL A 58 0.39 0.51 8.12
C VAL A 58 1.13 0.56 9.45
N ARG A 59 2.46 0.50 9.45
CA ARG A 59 3.27 0.61 10.67
C ARG A 59 3.04 1.96 11.36
N ASN A 60 3.06 1.92 12.67
CA ASN A 60 3.21 3.11 13.49
C ASN A 60 4.63 3.68 13.31
N VAL A 61 4.78 4.98 13.59
CA VAL A 61 6.10 5.62 13.55
C VAL A 61 6.96 5.04 14.67
N VAL A 62 8.05 4.37 14.27
CA VAL A 62 9.07 3.85 15.18
C VAL A 62 10.18 4.88 15.27
N THR A 63 10.71 5.11 16.47
CA THR A 63 11.77 6.08 16.73
C THR A 63 13.11 5.41 17.02
N VAL A 64 14.18 6.17 16.78
CA VAL A 64 15.55 5.81 17.13
C VAL A 64 16.24 7.03 17.77
N PRO A 65 17.05 6.85 18.83
CA PRO A 65 17.76 7.94 19.47
C PRO A 65 18.93 8.44 18.60
N VAL A 66 19.07 9.76 18.48
CA VAL A 66 20.20 10.42 17.82
C VAL A 66 20.77 11.52 18.71
N TYR A 67 22.07 11.80 18.57
CA TYR A 67 22.68 12.97 19.19
C TYR A 67 22.40 14.22 18.37
N VAL A 68 22.01 15.30 19.04
CA VAL A 68 21.65 16.58 18.46
C VAL A 68 22.46 17.68 19.14
N GLY A 69 23.10 18.53 18.35
CA GLY A 69 23.79 19.74 18.82
C GLY A 69 22.95 20.98 18.54
N GLN A 70 23.11 22.01 19.37
CA GLN A 70 22.47 23.32 19.14
C GLN A 70 23.40 24.21 18.33
N ILE A 71 22.89 24.83 17.26
CA ILE A 71 23.64 25.78 16.44
C ILE A 71 23.52 27.16 17.09
N VAL A 72 24.64 27.67 17.59
CA VAL A 72 24.76 28.99 18.21
C VAL A 72 25.13 30.05 17.16
N ASN A 73 26.08 29.73 16.26
CA ASN A 73 26.49 30.64 15.19
C ASN A 73 25.88 30.23 13.85
N ARG A 74 24.85 30.98 13.41
CA ARG A 74 24.13 30.69 12.16
C ARG A 74 24.99 30.78 10.90
N LYS A 75 26.08 31.56 10.91
CA LYS A 75 26.97 31.73 9.74
C LYS A 75 27.71 30.44 9.41
N GLU A 76 27.98 29.61 10.42
CA GLU A 76 28.71 28.35 10.27
C GLU A 76 27.83 27.17 9.85
N THR A 77 26.49 27.34 9.84
CA THR A 77 25.54 26.25 9.58
C THR A 77 25.83 25.50 8.28
N SER A 78 26.06 26.21 7.18
CA SER A 78 26.31 25.59 5.87
C SER A 78 27.63 24.81 5.83
N ARG A 79 28.68 25.32 6.51
CA ARG A 79 29.97 24.63 6.64
C ARG A 79 29.80 23.36 7.47
N LEU A 80 29.14 23.48 8.63
CA LEU A 80 28.88 22.37 9.55
C LEU A 80 28.06 21.25 8.89
N VAL A 81 26.95 21.59 8.24
CA VAL A 81 26.10 20.59 7.57
C VAL A 81 26.84 19.88 6.45
N ARG A 82 27.66 20.60 5.67
CA ARG A 82 28.48 20.00 4.61
C ARG A 82 29.50 19.02 5.20
N TRP A 83 30.29 19.48 6.17
CA TRP A 83 31.27 18.65 6.85
C TRP A 83 30.65 17.40 7.50
N LEU A 84 29.52 17.57 8.21
CA LEU A 84 28.77 16.47 8.81
C LEU A 84 28.24 15.49 7.75
N SER A 85 27.81 15.97 6.60
CA SER A 85 27.30 15.09 5.53
C SER A 85 28.42 14.28 4.89
N ASP A 86 29.60 14.89 4.73
CA ASP A 86 30.77 14.25 4.11
C ASP A 86 31.46 13.27 5.08
N SER A 87 31.60 13.65 6.35
CA SER A 87 32.37 12.88 7.34
C SER A 87 31.53 11.90 8.15
N ILE A 88 30.26 12.24 8.41
CA ILE A 88 29.36 11.49 9.29
C ILE A 88 27.96 11.42 8.66
N PRO A 89 27.81 10.65 7.56
CA PRO A 89 26.52 10.50 6.89
C PRO A 89 25.50 9.83 7.81
N LEU A 90 24.22 10.15 7.59
CA LEU A 90 23.11 9.65 8.42
C LEU A 90 22.74 8.18 8.16
N GLY A 91 23.37 7.51 7.18
CA GLY A 91 23.04 6.13 6.82
C GLY A 91 21.58 5.99 6.44
N ASP A 92 20.84 5.14 7.16
CA ASP A 92 19.41 4.88 6.94
C ASP A 92 18.49 6.08 7.28
N LEU A 93 19.01 7.11 7.97
CA LEU A 93 18.24 8.29 8.39
C LEU A 93 18.31 9.47 7.40
N GLN A 94 18.71 9.23 6.14
CA GLN A 94 18.83 10.28 5.11
C GLN A 94 17.51 10.96 4.73
N HIS A 95 16.36 10.37 5.08
CA HIS A 95 15.04 11.00 4.90
C HIS A 95 14.80 12.16 5.86
N LEU A 96 15.57 12.30 6.93
CA LEU A 96 15.46 13.38 7.89
C LEU A 96 16.22 14.62 7.39
N LYS A 97 15.65 15.80 7.61
CA LYS A 97 16.39 17.05 7.39
C LYS A 97 17.48 17.16 8.46
N ARG A 98 18.74 17.37 8.06
CA ARG A 98 19.87 17.42 9.00
C ARG A 98 19.72 18.50 10.08
N VAL A 99 19.03 19.60 9.76
CA VAL A 99 18.80 20.75 10.64
C VAL A 99 17.30 20.98 10.83
N ARG A 100 16.90 21.34 12.05
CA ARG A 100 15.56 21.86 12.36
C ARG A 100 15.63 23.20 13.09
N SER A 101 14.57 23.99 12.98
CA SER A 101 14.33 25.14 13.84
C SER A 101 13.36 24.73 14.94
N ALA A 102 13.75 24.89 16.20
CA ALA A 102 12.93 24.64 17.39
C ALA A 102 12.79 25.91 18.23
N ALA A 103 11.89 25.90 19.22
CA ALA A 103 11.74 27.02 20.16
C ALA A 103 13.02 27.34 20.93
N THR A 104 13.85 26.31 21.19
CA THR A 104 15.15 26.42 21.85
C THR A 104 16.27 26.89 20.91
N GLY A 105 16.01 27.08 19.62
CA GLY A 105 16.98 27.48 18.61
C GLY A 105 17.14 26.47 17.47
N MET A 106 18.14 26.69 16.62
CA MET A 106 18.45 25.74 15.55
C MET A 106 19.21 24.54 16.09
N GLN A 107 18.84 23.36 15.64
CA GLN A 107 19.39 22.09 16.09
C GLN A 107 19.82 21.27 14.89
N VAL A 108 20.92 20.54 15.03
CA VAL A 108 21.49 19.70 13.96
C VAL A 108 21.71 18.28 14.48
N ILE A 109 21.34 17.28 13.68
CA ILE A 109 21.66 15.89 13.98
C ILE A 109 23.18 15.71 13.81
N LEU A 110 23.84 15.23 14.85
CA LEU A 110 25.26 14.92 14.83
C LEU A 110 25.48 13.52 14.27
N ARG A 111 24.93 12.51 14.93
CA ARG A 111 24.95 11.11 14.48
C ARG A 111 23.90 10.26 15.20
N PRO A 112 23.56 9.08 14.65
CA PRO A 112 22.83 8.06 15.39
C PRO A 112 23.57 7.61 16.66
N ARG A 113 22.82 7.29 17.72
CA ARG A 113 23.37 6.68 18.93
C ARG A 113 23.70 5.21 18.64
N LYS A 114 24.91 4.76 19.01
CA LYS A 114 25.35 3.37 18.93
C LYS A 114 24.98 2.65 20.24
N GLN A 115 24.85 1.32 20.21
CA GLN A 115 24.56 0.52 21.41
C GLN A 115 25.64 0.66 22.49
N ASP A 116 26.90 0.84 22.09
CA ASP A 116 28.03 1.00 23.02
C ASP A 116 28.19 2.42 23.57
N ASP A 117 27.30 3.35 23.23
CA ASP A 117 27.35 4.70 23.77
C ASP A 117 26.93 4.70 25.26
N SER A 118 27.90 4.95 26.15
CA SER A 118 27.67 5.14 27.59
C SER A 118 26.61 6.22 27.89
N ASP A 119 25.79 6.00 28.94
CA ASP A 119 24.68 6.87 29.37
C ASP A 119 25.12 8.21 30.04
N GLY A 120 26.33 8.69 29.78
CA GLY A 120 26.83 9.97 30.31
C GLY A 120 26.38 11.19 29.51
N VAL A 121 26.42 12.37 30.14
CA VAL A 121 26.38 13.66 29.42
C VAL A 121 27.58 13.70 28.49
N LYS A 122 27.34 13.77 27.17
CA LYS A 122 28.41 13.83 26.16
C LYS A 122 28.54 15.25 25.62
N THR A 123 29.76 15.74 25.56
CA THR A 123 30.04 16.96 24.81
C THR A 123 29.93 16.68 23.32
N VAL A 124 29.73 17.72 22.52
CA VAL A 124 29.70 17.60 21.05
C VAL A 124 31.02 17.02 20.53
N GLU A 125 32.14 17.39 21.15
CA GLU A 125 33.46 16.85 20.84
C GLU A 125 33.54 15.34 21.12
N ASP A 126 33.01 14.88 22.26
CA ASP A 126 32.98 13.44 22.59
C ASP A 126 32.07 12.65 21.63
N VAL A 127 30.99 13.27 21.17
CA VAL A 127 30.06 12.62 20.23
C VAL A 127 30.67 12.50 18.84
N LEU A 128 31.36 13.53 18.38
CA LEU A 128 31.88 13.62 17.01
C LEU A 128 33.29 13.07 16.87
N GLU A 129 34.05 12.94 17.96
CA GLU A 129 35.47 12.58 17.97
C GLU A 129 36.28 13.45 16.99
N ALA A 130 35.95 14.74 16.92
CA ALA A 130 36.43 15.68 15.91
C ALA A 130 37.17 16.88 16.52
N ASP A 131 38.05 17.50 15.74
CA ASP A 131 38.79 18.69 16.17
C ASP A 131 37.85 19.86 16.52
N PRO A 132 38.14 20.64 17.59
CA PRO A 132 37.29 21.77 18.01
C PRO A 132 37.05 22.84 16.93
N SER A 133 37.96 22.97 15.96
CA SER A 133 37.78 23.89 14.81
C SER A 133 36.65 23.46 13.86
N LEU A 134 36.31 22.17 13.86
CA LEU A 134 35.22 21.62 13.04
C LEU A 134 33.86 21.73 13.75
N THR A 135 33.84 21.84 15.07
CA THR A 135 32.62 22.02 15.88
C THR A 135 32.25 23.49 16.12
N GLU A 136 33.09 24.43 15.66
CA GLU A 136 32.85 25.87 15.82
C GLU A 136 31.47 26.28 15.27
N GLY A 137 30.67 26.86 16.16
CA GLY A 137 29.29 27.26 15.89
C GLY A 137 28.23 26.37 16.54
N LEU A 138 28.62 25.25 17.15
CA LEU A 138 27.77 24.42 18.00
C LEU A 138 27.90 24.78 19.48
N SER A 139 26.87 24.47 20.27
CA SER A 139 26.95 24.41 21.73
C SER A 139 27.90 23.30 22.17
N LYS A 140 28.46 23.39 23.37
CA LYS A 140 29.28 22.32 23.95
C LYS A 140 28.48 21.05 24.24
N ASP A 141 27.23 21.22 24.62
CA ASP A 141 26.38 20.10 25.03
C ASP A 141 25.68 19.47 23.83
N ALA A 142 25.66 18.14 23.80
CA ALA A 142 24.82 17.36 22.92
C ALA A 142 23.67 16.73 23.71
N ILE A 143 22.47 16.72 23.12
CA ILE A 143 21.30 16.08 23.70
C ILE A 143 20.89 14.87 22.87
N VAL A 144 20.26 13.89 23.51
CA VAL A 144 19.65 12.75 22.80
C VAL A 144 18.21 13.08 22.50
N VAL A 145 17.80 12.89 21.24
CA VAL A 145 16.43 13.10 20.77
C VAL A 145 16.00 11.88 19.96
N ASP A 146 14.76 11.45 20.18
CA ASP A 146 14.15 10.40 19.38
C ASP A 146 13.63 10.97 18.07
N VAL A 147 14.05 10.35 16.96
CA VAL A 147 13.65 10.74 15.60
C VAL A 147 13.06 9.55 14.85
N PRO A 148 12.24 9.78 13.81
CA PRO A 148 11.66 8.70 13.02
C PRO A 148 12.73 7.80 12.39
N GLN A 149 12.70 6.51 12.70
CA GLN A 149 13.66 5.53 12.21
C GLN A 149 13.50 5.27 10.72
N TYR A 150 12.26 5.24 10.22
CA TYR A 150 11.95 4.88 8.84
C TYR A 150 11.34 6.04 8.07
N VAL A 151 11.50 5.99 6.74
CA VAL A 151 10.86 6.91 5.81
C VAL A 151 9.33 6.79 5.92
N PRO A 152 8.58 7.90 6.01
CA PRO A 152 7.13 7.84 5.96
C PRO A 152 6.66 7.46 4.54
N LEU A 153 5.77 6.47 4.46
CA LEU A 153 5.18 6.00 3.19
C LEU A 153 3.75 6.50 2.97
N THR A 154 3.10 7.00 4.03
CA THR A 154 1.73 7.54 3.97
C THR A 154 1.67 8.94 4.57
N ARG A 155 0.62 9.70 4.23
CA ARG A 155 0.39 11.06 4.77
C ARG A 155 0.33 11.07 6.30
N CYS A 156 -0.39 10.12 6.89
CA CYS A 156 -0.50 9.97 8.34
C CYS A 156 0.86 9.70 8.99
N GLN A 157 1.65 8.77 8.41
CA GLN A 157 3.02 8.52 8.89
C GLN A 157 3.90 9.77 8.75
N PHE A 158 3.76 10.53 7.66
CA PHE A 158 4.51 11.76 7.45
C PHE A 158 4.18 12.80 8.51
N GLU A 159 2.90 13.05 8.78
CA GLU A 159 2.47 14.02 9.79
C GLU A 159 3.01 13.65 11.18
N ALA A 160 2.86 12.38 11.57
CA ALA A 160 3.40 11.88 12.83
C ALA A 160 4.93 11.95 12.90
N SER A 161 5.63 11.59 11.81
CA SER A 161 7.09 11.65 11.74
C SER A 161 7.60 13.09 11.78
N ASN A 162 6.96 13.99 11.04
CA ASN A 162 7.34 15.39 10.92
C ASN A 162 7.09 16.17 12.22
N ALA A 163 6.15 15.71 13.07
CA ALA A 163 5.97 16.23 14.42
C ALA A 163 7.17 15.92 15.34
N LEU A 164 7.85 14.79 15.13
CA LEU A 164 9.06 14.40 15.89
C LEU A 164 10.31 15.09 15.34
N TRP A 165 10.53 14.97 14.03
CA TRP A 165 11.66 15.59 13.35
C TRP A 165 11.32 15.88 11.88
N PRO A 166 11.68 17.06 11.33
CA PRO A 166 11.37 17.38 9.94
C PRO A 166 11.93 16.35 8.96
N THR A 167 11.07 15.82 8.09
CA THR A 167 11.42 14.78 7.12
C THR A 167 10.93 15.14 5.72
N GLN A 168 11.48 14.48 4.69
CA GLN A 168 10.99 14.57 3.33
C GLN A 168 9.90 13.51 3.08
N PHE A 169 8.89 13.88 2.32
CA PHE A 169 7.81 12.97 1.94
C PHE A 169 7.34 13.26 0.52
N HIS A 170 7.28 12.19 -0.26
CA HIS A 170 6.69 12.19 -1.60
C HIS A 170 5.54 11.19 -1.58
N GLU A 171 4.33 11.70 -1.73
CA GLU A 171 3.13 10.89 -1.63
C GLU A 171 2.97 9.98 -2.86
N ASP A 172 2.85 8.68 -2.63
CA ASP A 172 2.41 7.74 -3.65
C ASP A 172 0.91 7.96 -3.90
N LYS A 173 0.58 8.49 -5.08
CA LYS A 173 -0.81 8.81 -5.47
C LYS A 173 -1.71 7.58 -5.48
N LEU A 174 -1.19 6.40 -5.83
CA LEU A 174 -1.98 5.17 -5.85
C LEU A 174 -2.29 4.73 -4.42
N ILE A 175 -1.28 4.70 -3.55
CA ILE A 175 -1.49 4.34 -2.14
C ILE A 175 -2.40 5.35 -1.44
N ALA A 176 -2.23 6.65 -1.68
CA ALA A 176 -3.11 7.68 -1.15
C ALA A 176 -4.56 7.50 -1.61
N ARG A 177 -4.77 7.11 -2.88
CA ARG A 177 -6.10 6.76 -3.39
C ARG A 177 -6.65 5.50 -2.72
N ILE A 178 -5.84 4.46 -2.54
CA ILE A 178 -6.25 3.17 -1.94
C ILE A 178 -6.65 3.36 -0.46
N LEU A 179 -5.89 4.17 0.28
CA LEU A 179 -6.18 4.49 1.68
C LEU A 179 -7.34 5.48 1.83
N GLY A 180 -7.71 6.19 0.77
CA GLY A 180 -8.88 7.06 0.77
C GLY A 180 -10.18 6.28 0.58
N ASP A 181 -11.27 6.78 1.17
CA ASP A 181 -12.60 6.15 1.09
C ASP A 181 -13.22 6.12 -0.32
N LYS A 182 -12.60 6.82 -1.29
CA LYS A 182 -13.11 7.05 -2.65
C LYS A 182 -12.42 6.21 -3.72
N PHE A 183 -11.68 5.15 -3.36
CA PHE A 183 -11.03 4.31 -4.37
C PHE A 183 -12.04 3.61 -5.28
N PHE A 184 -13.15 3.14 -4.71
CA PHE A 184 -14.29 2.52 -5.39
C PHE A 184 -15.52 3.40 -5.23
N THR A 185 -16.27 3.58 -6.30
CA THR A 185 -17.59 4.24 -6.24
C THR A 185 -18.61 3.35 -5.52
N THR A 186 -19.81 3.88 -5.29
CA THR A 186 -20.91 3.08 -4.74
C THR A 186 -21.36 2.02 -5.76
N GLU A 187 -21.38 2.38 -7.04
CA GLU A 187 -21.72 1.47 -8.14
C GLU A 187 -20.71 0.32 -8.23
N ASP A 188 -19.40 0.62 -8.19
CA ASP A 188 -18.34 -0.41 -8.18
C ASP A 188 -18.56 -1.40 -7.04
N LYS A 189 -18.86 -0.89 -5.83
CA LYS A 189 -19.06 -1.73 -4.64
C LYS A 189 -20.28 -2.64 -4.78
N GLU A 190 -21.36 -2.19 -5.40
CA GLU A 190 -22.53 -3.04 -5.65
C GLU A 190 -22.27 -4.11 -6.71
N GLU A 191 -21.57 -3.76 -7.79
CA GLU A 191 -21.16 -4.71 -8.82
C GLU A 191 -20.24 -5.80 -8.24
N MET A 192 -19.23 -5.40 -7.46
CA MET A 192 -18.35 -6.30 -6.73
C MET A 192 -19.11 -7.26 -5.80
N LYS A 193 -20.12 -6.77 -5.08
CA LYS A 193 -21.00 -7.63 -4.27
C LYS A 193 -21.77 -8.61 -5.15
N GLY A 194 -22.22 -8.21 -6.34
CA GLY A 194 -22.83 -9.09 -7.33
C GLY A 194 -21.92 -10.28 -7.69
N TYR A 195 -20.67 -10.01 -8.05
CA TYR A 195 -19.69 -11.07 -8.35
C TYR A 195 -19.38 -11.96 -7.15
N MET A 196 -19.26 -11.39 -5.95
CA MET A 196 -19.07 -12.20 -4.74
C MET A 196 -20.29 -13.10 -4.45
N ARG A 197 -21.52 -12.63 -4.69
CA ARG A 197 -22.73 -13.46 -4.57
C ARG A 197 -22.75 -14.61 -5.58
N MET A 198 -22.23 -14.41 -6.79
CA MET A 198 -22.04 -15.50 -7.75
C MET A 198 -21.06 -16.55 -7.19
N ALA A 199 -19.95 -16.11 -6.58
CA ALA A 199 -18.98 -17.00 -5.91
C ALA A 199 -19.64 -17.80 -4.77
N LEU A 200 -20.41 -17.12 -3.91
CA LEU A 200 -21.17 -17.73 -2.82
C LEU A 200 -22.19 -18.76 -3.34
N GLY A 201 -22.91 -18.43 -4.41
CA GLY A 201 -23.88 -19.32 -5.04
C GLY A 201 -23.24 -20.62 -5.55
N ALA A 202 -22.06 -20.52 -6.16
CA ALA A 202 -21.30 -21.69 -6.60
C ALA A 202 -20.78 -22.51 -5.41
N ALA A 203 -20.24 -21.85 -4.38
CA ALA A 203 -19.75 -22.50 -3.16
C ALA A 203 -20.86 -23.33 -2.48
N ARG A 204 -22.06 -22.78 -2.37
CA ARG A 204 -23.24 -23.46 -1.78
C ARG A 204 -23.68 -24.68 -2.60
N LYS A 205 -23.71 -24.57 -3.93
CA LYS A 205 -24.11 -25.68 -4.81
C LYS A 205 -23.13 -26.85 -4.78
N SER A 206 -21.83 -26.55 -4.73
CA SER A 206 -20.77 -27.58 -4.73
C SER A 206 -20.54 -28.22 -3.35
N MET A 207 -21.07 -27.63 -2.27
CA MET A 207 -20.81 -28.03 -0.87
C MET A 207 -19.31 -28.11 -0.50
N THR A 208 -18.42 -27.55 -1.32
CA THR A 208 -16.96 -27.62 -1.11
C THR A 208 -16.41 -26.44 -0.31
N GLY A 209 -17.29 -25.51 0.09
CA GLY A 209 -17.00 -24.39 1.00
C GLY A 209 -16.35 -23.17 0.35
N VAL A 210 -15.70 -23.29 -0.82
CA VAL A 210 -14.99 -22.17 -1.47
C VAL A 210 -15.40 -22.01 -2.93
N GLY A 211 -15.91 -20.82 -3.26
CA GLY A 211 -16.18 -20.38 -4.63
C GLY A 211 -15.30 -19.21 -5.06
N VAL A 212 -15.02 -19.13 -6.36
CA VAL A 212 -14.31 -18.03 -7.02
C VAL A 212 -15.04 -17.60 -8.29
N VAL A 213 -15.00 -16.30 -8.58
CA VAL A 213 -15.36 -15.72 -9.88
C VAL A 213 -14.19 -14.91 -10.43
N VAL A 214 -13.87 -15.10 -11.70
CA VAL A 214 -12.90 -14.32 -12.46
C VAL A 214 -13.65 -13.39 -13.39
N VAL A 215 -13.32 -12.11 -13.36
CA VAL A 215 -14.03 -11.06 -14.12
C VAL A 215 -13.03 -10.33 -15.01
N ASN A 216 -13.44 -10.04 -16.24
CA ASN A 216 -12.83 -9.01 -17.05
C ASN A 216 -13.41 -7.64 -16.65
N PRO A 217 -12.63 -6.80 -15.97
CA PRO A 217 -13.11 -5.54 -15.42
C PRO A 217 -13.26 -4.43 -16.46
N ASP A 218 -12.67 -4.58 -17.66
CA ASP A 218 -12.84 -3.58 -18.72
C ASP A 218 -14.22 -3.72 -19.39
N THR A 219 -14.81 -4.91 -19.30
CA THR A 219 -16.12 -5.25 -19.89
C THR A 219 -17.18 -5.59 -18.84
N SER A 220 -16.81 -5.60 -17.55
CA SER A 220 -17.66 -6.08 -16.45
C SER A 220 -18.21 -7.50 -16.65
N THR A 221 -17.49 -8.35 -17.39
CA THR A 221 -17.96 -9.70 -17.74
C THR A 221 -17.33 -10.77 -16.84
N PRO A 222 -18.15 -11.60 -16.15
CA PRO A 222 -17.67 -12.83 -15.53
C PRO A 222 -17.18 -13.80 -16.60
N LEU A 223 -15.92 -14.24 -16.50
CA LEU A 223 -15.30 -15.19 -17.43
C LEU A 223 -15.38 -16.62 -16.92
N VAL A 224 -15.20 -16.81 -15.61
CA VAL A 224 -15.15 -18.12 -14.96
C VAL A 224 -15.79 -18.03 -13.60
N ILE A 225 -16.62 -19.03 -13.25
CA ILE A 225 -17.02 -19.33 -11.88
C ILE A 225 -16.53 -20.74 -11.59
N ALA A 226 -15.79 -20.92 -10.51
CA ALA A 226 -15.22 -22.21 -10.13
C ALA A 226 -15.36 -22.49 -8.63
N THR A 227 -15.29 -23.77 -8.30
CA THR A 227 -15.28 -24.27 -6.93
C THR A 227 -14.16 -25.30 -6.79
N ARG A 228 -13.91 -25.77 -5.56
CA ARG A 228 -12.92 -26.83 -5.35
C ARG A 228 -13.42 -28.13 -5.98
N ASP A 229 -12.53 -28.82 -6.67
CA ASP A 229 -12.77 -30.22 -7.05
C ASP A 229 -12.36 -31.12 -5.88
N ALA A 230 -13.36 -31.80 -5.31
CA ALA A 230 -13.17 -32.68 -4.15
C ALA A 230 -12.36 -33.95 -4.48
N SER A 231 -12.23 -34.32 -5.76
CA SER A 231 -11.50 -35.51 -6.19
C SER A 231 -9.99 -35.41 -6.01
N HIS A 232 -9.45 -34.19 -5.87
CA HIS A 232 -8.00 -34.00 -5.79
C HIS A 232 -7.59 -32.87 -4.82
N PRO A 233 -6.64 -33.10 -3.91
CA PRO A 233 -6.31 -32.16 -2.85
C PRO A 233 -5.76 -30.82 -3.36
N LEU A 234 -5.11 -30.79 -4.52
CA LEU A 234 -4.54 -29.55 -5.10
C LEU A 234 -5.52 -28.76 -5.98
N LYS A 235 -6.72 -29.30 -6.28
CA LYS A 235 -7.68 -28.63 -7.16
C LYS A 235 -8.59 -27.69 -6.37
N HIS A 236 -7.97 -26.72 -5.71
CA HIS A 236 -8.68 -25.63 -5.06
C HIS A 236 -9.39 -24.75 -6.10
N ALA A 237 -10.46 -24.05 -5.68
CA ALA A 237 -11.27 -23.21 -6.56
C ALA A 237 -10.45 -22.25 -7.44
N VAL A 238 -9.44 -21.59 -6.86
CA VAL A 238 -8.51 -20.71 -7.60
C VAL A 238 -7.73 -21.46 -8.68
N MET A 239 -7.21 -22.65 -8.37
CA MET A 239 -6.43 -23.42 -9.33
C MET A 239 -7.30 -23.87 -10.49
N VAL A 240 -8.53 -24.30 -10.19
CA VAL A 240 -9.54 -24.66 -11.19
C VAL A 240 -9.86 -23.45 -12.08
N ALA A 241 -10.04 -22.26 -11.49
CA ALA A 241 -10.29 -21.05 -12.26
C ALA A 241 -9.11 -20.65 -13.17
N VAL A 242 -7.87 -20.74 -12.69
CA VAL A 242 -6.68 -20.45 -13.50
C VAL A 242 -6.56 -21.45 -14.66
N ASP A 243 -6.81 -22.73 -14.41
CA ASP A 243 -6.77 -23.77 -15.46
C ASP A 243 -7.88 -23.53 -16.50
N MET A 244 -9.10 -23.16 -16.08
CA MET A 244 -10.20 -22.80 -16.97
C MET A 244 -9.86 -21.59 -17.86
N ILE A 245 -9.25 -20.53 -17.32
CA ILE A 245 -8.76 -19.40 -18.12
C ILE A 245 -7.67 -19.86 -19.10
N ALA A 246 -6.73 -20.70 -18.66
CA ALA A 246 -5.68 -21.23 -19.53
C ALA A 246 -6.28 -22.04 -20.70
N ARG A 247 -7.31 -22.86 -20.44
CA ARG A 247 -8.04 -23.62 -21.48
C ARG A 247 -8.67 -22.70 -22.52
N HIS A 248 -9.32 -21.62 -22.09
CA HIS A 248 -9.87 -20.62 -23.01
C HIS A 248 -8.83 -19.98 -23.93
N GLN A 249 -7.56 -19.98 -23.51
CA GLN A 249 -6.46 -19.43 -24.27
C GLN A 249 -5.66 -20.50 -25.03
N GLY A 250 -6.21 -21.71 -25.18
CA GLY A 250 -5.58 -22.82 -25.90
C GLY A 250 -4.55 -23.63 -25.08
N GLY A 251 -4.52 -23.44 -23.76
CA GLY A 251 -3.72 -24.21 -22.81
C GLY A 251 -4.57 -25.10 -21.90
N GLY A 252 -4.24 -25.12 -20.61
CA GLY A 252 -4.89 -25.95 -19.60
C GLY A 252 -4.30 -27.36 -19.48
N VAL A 253 -4.32 -27.91 -18.27
CA VAL A 253 -3.65 -29.17 -17.92
C VAL A 253 -4.64 -30.25 -17.50
N TRP A 254 -5.73 -29.90 -16.83
CA TRP A 254 -6.64 -30.92 -16.30
C TRP A 254 -7.65 -31.37 -17.37
N PRO A 255 -8.05 -32.66 -17.37
CA PRO A 255 -9.12 -33.14 -18.24
C PRO A 255 -10.45 -32.49 -17.83
N VAL A 256 -11.30 -32.23 -18.82
CA VAL A 256 -12.65 -31.69 -18.62
C VAL A 256 -13.59 -32.85 -18.34
N THR A 257 -14.32 -32.79 -17.22
CA THR A 257 -15.46 -33.66 -16.98
C THR A 257 -16.74 -33.00 -17.50
N ALA A 258 -17.78 -33.77 -17.82
CA ALA A 258 -19.05 -33.23 -18.33
C ALA A 258 -19.76 -32.27 -17.33
N GLU A 259 -19.31 -32.25 -16.08
CA GLU A 259 -19.82 -31.41 -14.98
C GLU A 259 -19.03 -30.10 -14.84
N ASP A 260 -17.86 -29.98 -15.47
CA ASP A 260 -17.04 -28.76 -15.53
C ASP A 260 -17.60 -27.77 -16.57
N VAL A 261 -18.86 -27.40 -16.41
CA VAL A 261 -19.50 -26.41 -17.28
C VAL A 261 -19.01 -25.02 -16.88
N LEU A 262 -18.11 -24.48 -17.71
CA LEU A 262 -17.85 -23.05 -17.80
C LEU A 262 -19.18 -22.30 -17.88
N CYS A 263 -19.53 -21.55 -16.83
CA CYS A 263 -20.68 -20.68 -16.87
C CYS A 263 -20.47 -19.59 -17.94
N ASN A 264 -21.38 -19.52 -18.91
CA ASN A 264 -21.48 -18.44 -19.90
C ASN A 264 -20.23 -18.20 -20.76
N VAL A 265 -19.66 -19.25 -21.34
CA VAL A 265 -18.87 -19.08 -22.57
C VAL A 265 -19.60 -19.84 -23.67
N THR A 266 -20.20 -19.12 -24.63
CA THR A 266 -20.81 -19.80 -25.78
C THR A 266 -19.71 -20.48 -26.61
N PRO A 267 -19.99 -21.58 -27.33
CA PRO A 267 -19.04 -22.17 -28.26
C PRO A 267 -18.49 -21.16 -29.29
N GLU A 268 -19.23 -20.09 -29.57
CA GLU A 268 -18.83 -18.99 -30.46
C GLU A 268 -17.76 -18.07 -29.83
N GLU A 269 -17.68 -17.99 -28.50
CA GLU A 269 -16.61 -17.31 -27.76
C GLU A 269 -15.36 -18.21 -27.56
N GLN A 270 -15.45 -19.51 -27.90
CA GLN A 270 -14.31 -20.43 -27.93
C GLN A 270 -13.37 -20.16 -29.12
N GLU A 271 -13.80 -19.37 -30.11
CA GLU A 271 -12.92 -18.88 -31.17
C GLU A 271 -11.98 -17.82 -30.61
N VAL A 272 -10.87 -18.32 -30.05
CA VAL A 272 -9.59 -17.67 -29.77
C VAL A 272 -9.52 -16.25 -30.34
N ASN A 273 -9.95 -15.29 -29.52
CA ASN A 273 -9.70 -13.90 -29.80
C ASN A 273 -8.17 -13.73 -29.76
N LYS A 274 -7.56 -13.46 -30.92
CA LYS A 274 -6.10 -13.17 -31.07
C LYS A 274 -5.60 -11.98 -30.21
N LYS A 275 -6.45 -11.43 -29.33
CA LYS A 275 -6.18 -10.36 -28.36
C LYS A 275 -6.36 -10.78 -26.89
N ALA A 276 -6.54 -12.07 -26.57
CA ALA A 276 -6.60 -12.49 -25.17
C ALA A 276 -5.29 -12.15 -24.43
N PRO A 277 -5.35 -11.60 -23.22
CA PRO A 277 -4.17 -11.28 -22.44
C PRO A 277 -3.47 -12.56 -21.96
N TYR A 278 -2.20 -12.47 -21.54
CA TYR A 278 -1.49 -13.62 -20.97
C TYR A 278 -2.18 -14.10 -19.69
N LEU A 279 -2.77 -15.30 -19.72
CA LEU A 279 -3.43 -15.94 -18.60
C LEU A 279 -4.43 -15.01 -17.90
N CYS A 280 -4.24 -14.69 -16.62
CA CYS A 280 -5.13 -13.84 -15.83
C CYS A 280 -4.70 -12.37 -15.80
N THR A 281 -3.81 -11.95 -16.72
CA THR A 281 -3.35 -10.56 -16.81
C THR A 281 -4.54 -9.63 -17.05
N GLY A 282 -4.72 -8.65 -16.17
CA GLY A 282 -5.81 -7.68 -16.27
C GLY A 282 -7.12 -8.10 -15.61
N TYR A 283 -7.23 -9.34 -15.11
CA TYR A 283 -8.47 -9.85 -14.52
C TYR A 283 -8.53 -9.71 -13.00
N ASP A 284 -9.76 -9.56 -12.51
CA ASP A 284 -10.08 -9.43 -11.09
C ASP A 284 -10.71 -10.73 -10.57
N PHE A 285 -10.27 -11.17 -9.39
CA PHE A 285 -10.75 -12.39 -8.73
C PHE A 285 -11.61 -12.04 -7.52
N TYR A 286 -12.79 -12.67 -7.41
CA TYR A 286 -13.70 -12.56 -6.28
C TYR A 286 -13.82 -13.92 -5.60
N ILE A 287 -13.36 -14.02 -4.36
CA ILE A 287 -13.13 -15.30 -3.70
C ILE A 287 -13.78 -15.30 -2.32
N THR A 288 -14.63 -16.27 -2.05
CA THR A 288 -15.33 -16.35 -0.75
C THR A 288 -14.36 -16.38 0.45
N HIS A 289 -13.25 -17.10 0.32
CA HIS A 289 -12.26 -17.30 1.38
C HIS A 289 -10.86 -16.89 0.94
N GLU A 290 -10.06 -16.39 1.89
CA GLU A 290 -8.68 -16.02 1.62
C GLU A 290 -7.87 -17.20 1.04
N PRO A 291 -7.22 -17.02 -0.11
CA PRO A 291 -6.40 -18.04 -0.76
C PRO A 291 -5.22 -18.51 0.10
N CYS A 292 -5.00 -19.82 0.14
CA CYS A 292 -3.79 -20.41 0.72
C CYS A 292 -2.52 -20.07 -0.08
N THR A 293 -1.34 -20.39 0.45
CA THR A 293 -0.03 -20.15 -0.19
C THR A 293 0.06 -20.65 -1.63
N MET A 294 -0.42 -21.87 -1.91
CA MET A 294 -0.42 -22.43 -3.27
C MET A 294 -1.25 -21.57 -4.24
N CYS A 295 -2.49 -21.27 -3.86
CA CYS A 295 -3.40 -20.47 -4.68
C CYS A 295 -2.89 -19.04 -4.88
N ALA A 296 -2.37 -18.42 -3.82
CA ALA A 296 -1.80 -17.08 -3.89
C ALA A 296 -0.56 -17.04 -4.81
N MET A 297 0.31 -18.05 -4.76
CA MET A 297 1.46 -18.14 -5.67
C MET A 297 1.03 -18.41 -7.12
N ALA A 298 -0.02 -19.19 -7.33
CA ALA A 298 -0.62 -19.38 -8.65
C ALA A 298 -1.10 -18.04 -9.24
N MET A 299 -1.71 -17.16 -8.43
CA MET A 299 -2.12 -15.82 -8.85
C MET A 299 -0.96 -14.91 -9.23
N VAL A 300 0.18 -15.01 -8.52
CA VAL A 300 1.43 -14.32 -8.88
C VAL A 300 1.88 -14.78 -10.27
N HIS A 301 1.94 -16.09 -10.51
CA HIS A 301 2.37 -16.66 -11.79
C HIS A 301 1.39 -16.40 -12.94
N SER A 302 0.09 -16.31 -12.66
CA SER A 302 -0.95 -16.00 -13.65
C SER A 302 -1.15 -14.50 -13.88
N ARG A 303 -0.41 -13.65 -13.16
CA ARG A 303 -0.43 -12.19 -13.28
C ARG A 303 -1.78 -11.53 -13.02
N VAL A 304 -2.53 -12.05 -12.04
CA VAL A 304 -3.82 -11.46 -11.61
C VAL A 304 -3.67 -9.95 -11.36
N ARG A 305 -4.67 -9.16 -11.74
CA ARG A 305 -4.65 -7.70 -11.53
C ARG A 305 -5.04 -7.34 -10.10
N ARG A 306 -6.12 -7.95 -9.61
CA ARG A 306 -6.70 -7.66 -8.31
C ARG A 306 -7.43 -8.85 -7.71
N VAL A 307 -7.41 -8.97 -6.39
CA VAL A 307 -8.17 -9.97 -5.65
C VAL A 307 -9.05 -9.31 -4.60
N PHE A 308 -10.30 -9.73 -4.53
CA PHE A 308 -11.24 -9.43 -3.48
C PHE A 308 -11.60 -10.73 -2.78
N TYR A 309 -11.37 -10.81 -1.47
CA TYR A 309 -11.82 -11.95 -0.70
C TYR A 309 -12.79 -11.58 0.43
N GLY A 310 -13.68 -12.51 0.74
CA GLY A 310 -14.70 -12.32 1.77
C GLY A 310 -14.11 -12.41 3.16
N CYS A 311 -13.76 -13.61 3.60
CA CYS A 311 -13.28 -13.86 4.96
C CYS A 311 -11.82 -14.39 5.00
N PRO A 312 -11.04 -14.03 6.04
CA PRO A 312 -9.69 -14.54 6.24
C PRO A 312 -9.68 -16.05 6.55
N THR A 313 -8.58 -16.73 6.27
CA THR A 313 -8.39 -18.15 6.60
C THR A 313 -7.10 -18.37 7.39
N SER A 314 -7.07 -19.40 8.24
CA SER A 314 -5.88 -19.73 9.06
C SER A 314 -4.64 -20.08 8.24
N CYS A 315 -4.81 -20.50 6.99
CA CYS A 315 -3.74 -20.80 6.04
C CYS A 315 -3.58 -19.73 4.94
N GLY A 316 -4.25 -18.59 5.08
CA GLY A 316 -4.32 -17.53 4.08
C GLY A 316 -2.98 -16.83 3.84
N ALA A 317 -2.66 -16.57 2.57
CA ALA A 317 -1.38 -16.01 2.15
C ALA A 317 -1.47 -14.64 1.46
N LEU A 318 -2.63 -13.99 1.55
CA LEU A 318 -2.87 -12.64 1.03
C LEU A 318 -3.08 -11.59 2.13
N GLY A 319 -3.21 -12.00 3.40
CA GLY A 319 -3.36 -11.11 4.54
C GLY A 319 -3.14 -11.77 5.90
N SER A 320 -3.43 -13.06 6.05
CA SER A 320 -3.38 -13.76 7.35
C SER A 320 -1.98 -14.20 7.76
N LEU A 321 -1.42 -15.26 7.15
CA LEU A 321 -0.08 -15.75 7.47
C LEU A 321 1.02 -14.98 6.74
N ARG A 322 0.74 -14.58 5.50
CA ARG A 322 1.68 -13.93 4.58
C ARG A 322 0.92 -12.94 3.71
N LYS A 323 1.68 -12.08 3.03
CA LYS A 323 1.17 -11.13 2.03
C LYS A 323 1.97 -11.30 0.74
N LEU A 324 1.76 -12.43 0.04
CA LEU A 324 2.58 -12.78 -1.13
C LEU A 324 2.47 -11.75 -2.25
N HIS A 325 1.31 -11.13 -2.41
CA HIS A 325 1.02 -10.13 -3.45
C HIS A 325 1.87 -8.86 -3.38
N VAL A 326 2.55 -8.61 -2.26
CA VAL A 326 3.44 -7.45 -2.03
C VAL A 326 4.89 -7.83 -1.73
N GLN A 327 5.26 -9.10 -1.82
CA GLN A 327 6.63 -9.53 -1.51
C GLN A 327 7.64 -8.93 -2.51
N PRO A 328 8.70 -8.24 -2.04
CA PRO A 328 9.68 -7.60 -2.93
C PRO A 328 10.43 -8.57 -3.84
N GLY A 329 10.69 -9.79 -3.36
CA GLY A 329 11.42 -10.83 -4.10
C GLY A 329 10.60 -11.56 -5.17
N LEU A 330 9.30 -11.25 -5.31
CA LEU A 330 8.44 -11.84 -6.35
C LEU A 330 8.34 -10.91 -7.56
N ASN A 331 8.18 -11.52 -8.74
CA ASN A 331 8.23 -10.85 -10.03
C ASN A 331 6.91 -10.21 -10.48
N HIS A 332 5.81 -10.45 -9.76
CA HIS A 332 4.50 -9.82 -10.01
C HIS A 332 3.87 -9.38 -8.70
N ARG A 333 3.22 -8.20 -8.72
CA ARG A 333 2.50 -7.63 -7.59
C ARG A 333 1.09 -7.28 -8.02
N PHE A 334 0.13 -7.49 -7.14
CA PHE A 334 -1.28 -7.23 -7.42
C PHE A 334 -1.98 -6.68 -6.19
N GLN A 335 -3.12 -6.03 -6.41
CA GLN A 335 -3.85 -5.37 -5.34
C GLN A 335 -4.82 -6.34 -4.68
N VAL A 336 -4.97 -6.25 -3.36
CA VAL A 336 -5.84 -7.14 -2.58
C VAL A 336 -6.75 -6.32 -1.68
N TRP A 337 -8.02 -6.70 -1.64
CA TRP A 337 -8.98 -6.22 -0.65
C TRP A 337 -9.65 -7.39 0.07
N CYS A 338 -9.96 -7.18 1.34
CA CYS A 338 -10.63 -8.14 2.22
C CYS A 338 -11.94 -7.57 2.76
N GLY A 339 -12.82 -8.46 3.23
CA GLY A 339 -14.06 -8.10 3.90
C GLY A 339 -15.28 -7.97 2.99
N LEU A 340 -15.18 -8.39 1.72
CA LEU A 340 -16.30 -8.29 0.78
C LEU A 340 -17.36 -9.35 1.07
N LEU A 341 -18.51 -8.96 1.63
CA LEU A 341 -19.54 -9.87 2.15
C LEU A 341 -18.96 -10.88 3.18
N GLU A 342 -18.09 -10.40 4.07
CA GLU A 342 -17.32 -11.21 5.02
C GLU A 342 -18.19 -12.19 5.83
N GLN A 343 -19.31 -11.70 6.37
CA GLN A 343 -20.22 -12.51 7.19
C GLN A 343 -20.89 -13.63 6.37
N GLU A 344 -21.34 -13.33 5.16
CA GLU A 344 -21.95 -14.33 4.27
C GLU A 344 -20.95 -15.40 3.83
N CYS A 345 -19.67 -15.01 3.68
CA CYS A 345 -18.61 -15.95 3.35
C CYS A 345 -18.25 -16.84 4.54
N ALA A 346 -18.19 -16.27 5.75
CA ALA A 346 -17.83 -17.01 6.96
C ALA A 346 -18.82 -18.14 7.30
N THR A 347 -20.12 -17.94 7.05
CA THR A 347 -21.17 -18.96 7.33
C THR A 347 -21.09 -20.19 6.45
N LEU A 348 -20.31 -20.17 5.35
CA LEU A 348 -20.07 -21.38 4.54
C LEU A 348 -19.29 -22.45 5.32
N ASN A 349 -18.43 -22.07 6.26
CA ASN A 349 -17.65 -23.01 7.06
C ASN A 349 -18.51 -23.78 8.07
N ASP A 350 -19.50 -23.12 8.67
CA ASP A 350 -20.40 -23.73 9.68
C ASP A 350 -21.20 -24.89 9.08
N SER A 351 -21.68 -24.72 7.84
CA SER A 351 -22.43 -25.77 7.12
C SER A 351 -21.59 -26.99 6.73
N THR A 352 -20.26 -26.87 6.64
CA THR A 352 -19.38 -27.97 6.23
C THR A 352 -18.95 -28.81 7.44
N GLN A 353 -18.81 -28.19 8.62
CA GLN A 353 -18.45 -28.90 9.86
C GLN A 353 -19.60 -29.77 10.40
N GLU A 354 -20.86 -29.33 10.32
CA GLU A 354 -22.01 -30.14 10.73
C GLU A 354 -22.17 -31.41 9.87
N ASN A 355 -21.89 -31.32 8.57
CA ASN A 355 -22.02 -32.46 7.66
C ASN A 355 -20.90 -33.50 7.82
N HIS A 356 -19.69 -33.09 8.20
CA HIS A 356 -18.63 -34.04 8.55
C HIS A 356 -18.90 -34.76 9.87
N ALA A 357 -19.41 -34.07 10.89
CA ALA A 357 -19.81 -34.69 12.16
C ALA A 357 -20.93 -35.73 11.97
N THR A 358 -21.88 -35.47 11.07
CA THR A 358 -22.99 -36.37 10.78
C THR A 358 -22.57 -37.58 9.93
N SER A 359 -21.61 -37.42 9.01
CA SER A 359 -21.08 -38.52 8.19
C SER A 359 -20.23 -39.53 8.98
N THR A 360 -19.48 -39.07 9.99
CA THR A 360 -18.76 -39.97 10.93
C THR A 360 -19.67 -40.74 11.88
N ALA A 361 -20.93 -40.31 12.07
CA ALA A 361 -21.89 -41.01 12.92
C ALA A 361 -22.61 -42.16 12.19
N VAL A 362 -22.71 -42.13 10.86
CA VAL A 362 -23.42 -43.14 10.05
C VAL A 362 -22.53 -44.32 9.64
N THR A 363 -21.21 -44.18 9.77
CA THR A 363 -20.24 -45.25 9.42
C THR A 363 -19.90 -46.18 10.60
N ASN A 364 -20.50 -45.98 11.77
CA ASN A 364 -20.31 -46.81 12.97
C ASN A 364 -21.62 -47.52 13.42
N HIS A 365 -22.38 -48.08 12.47
CA HIS A 365 -23.43 -49.04 12.78
C HIS A 365 -23.44 -50.26 11.86
#